data_AF-Q6KG54-F1
#
_entry.id   AF-Q6KG54-F1
#
_cell.length_a   1.000
_cell.length_b   1.000
_cell.length_c   1.000
_cell.angle_alpha   90.00
_cell.angle_beta   90.00
_cell.angle_gamma   90.00
#
_symmetry.space_group_name_H-M   'P 1'
#
loop_
_entity.id
_entity.type
_entity.pdbx_description
1 polymer ?
#
loop_
_entity_poly.entity_id
_entity_poly.type
_entity_poly.pdbx_seq_one_letter_code
_entity_poly.pdbx_strand_id
1 'polypeptide(L)'
;MRSFALFAFALVLATVSAETKRELCMKSLKDVHVGTGDHAKQCGIDLYKHMFEHYPDLRKFFKNRENYTAEDVQKDEFFAKQGQKILLACHVLCATVDDMETFNAYSHEVLDRHERDHVELPASAWTDFWKIFIEYLEKKMTVDEATKNAWMEIGKDFATAVGQHESSHSH
;
A
#
# COMPACT_ATOMS: atom_id res chain seq x y z
N MET A 1 48.16 30.22 10.24
CA MET A 1 46.76 29.90 10.56
C MET A 1 46.00 29.70 9.26
N ARG A 2 45.66 28.45 8.90
CA ARG A 2 44.83 28.13 7.73
C ARG A 2 43.41 27.89 8.24
N SER A 3 42.50 28.79 7.88
CA SER A 3 41.07 28.68 8.19
C SER A 3 40.45 27.67 7.23
N PHE A 4 39.93 26.55 7.75
CA PHE A 4 39.08 25.63 7.01
C PHE A 4 37.63 26.07 7.21
N ALA A 5 37.04 26.66 6.17
CA ALA A 5 35.60 26.89 6.12
C ALA A 5 34.89 25.56 5.80
N LEU A 6 34.21 25.01 6.80
CA LEU A 6 33.29 23.88 6.64
C LEU A 6 32.02 24.38 5.94
N PHE A 7 31.86 24.06 4.66
CA PHE A 7 30.57 24.17 3.98
C PHE A 7 29.68 23.03 4.45
N ALA A 8 28.74 23.33 5.35
CA ALA A 8 27.63 22.44 5.64
C ALA A 8 26.66 22.46 4.45
N PHE A 9 26.74 21.44 3.59
CA PHE A 9 25.75 21.21 2.55
C PHE A 9 24.48 20.68 3.25
N ALA A 10 23.51 21.55 3.50
CA ALA A 10 22.19 21.13 3.94
C ALA A 10 21.53 20.40 2.77
N LEU A 11 21.51 19.06 2.83
CA LEU A 11 20.73 18.24 1.92
C LEU A 11 19.24 18.48 2.24
N VAL A 12 18.64 19.43 1.54
CA VAL A 12 17.18 19.57 1.52
C VAL A 12 16.67 18.34 0.76
N LEU A 13 16.17 17.34 1.48
CA LEU A 13 15.37 16.28 0.88
C LEU A 13 14.13 16.96 0.29
N ALA A 14 14.10 17.10 -1.04
CA ALA A 14 12.93 17.60 -1.74
C ALA A 14 11.81 16.58 -1.53
N THR A 15 10.87 16.89 -0.63
CA THR A 15 9.65 16.11 -0.47
C THR A 15 8.86 16.23 -1.77
N VAL A 16 8.47 15.09 -2.35
CA VAL A 16 7.67 15.09 -3.58
C VAL A 16 6.32 15.75 -3.26
N SER A 17 5.86 16.69 -4.11
CA SER A 17 4.57 17.34 -3.87
C SER A 17 3.44 16.32 -3.91
N ALA A 18 2.37 16.57 -3.15
CA ALA A 18 1.21 15.68 -3.13
C ALA A 18 0.61 15.44 -4.53
N GLU A 19 0.55 16.49 -5.36
CA GLU A 19 0.14 16.38 -6.76
C GLU A 19 1.06 15.47 -7.60
N THR A 20 2.38 15.59 -7.43
CA THR A 20 3.34 14.72 -8.12
C THR A 20 3.21 13.26 -7.65
N LYS A 21 3.03 13.03 -6.34
CA LYS A 21 2.78 11.68 -5.80
C LYS A 21 1.53 11.07 -6.44
N ARG A 22 0.44 11.83 -6.46
CA ARG A 22 -0.83 11.43 -7.08
C ARG A 22 -0.64 11.06 -8.54
N GLU A 23 -0.01 11.92 -9.34
CA GLU A 23 0.18 11.71 -10.77
C GLU A 23 0.98 10.42 -11.06
N LEU A 24 2.14 10.27 -10.41
CA LEU A 24 3.02 9.10 -10.61
C LEU A 24 2.31 7.80 -10.20
N CYS A 25 1.69 7.78 -9.02
CA CYS A 25 1.02 6.60 -8.51
C CYS A 25 -0.23 6.24 -9.33
N MET A 26 -1.08 7.21 -9.68
CA MET A 26 -2.24 6.96 -10.54
C MET A 26 -1.84 6.43 -11.92
N LYS A 27 -0.77 6.96 -12.51
CA LYS A 27 -0.23 6.46 -13.79
C LYS A 27 0.24 5.00 -13.68
N SER A 28 0.82 4.62 -12.55
CA SER A 28 1.27 3.24 -12.30
C SER A 28 0.13 2.22 -12.14
N LEU A 29 -1.10 2.71 -11.91
CA LEU A 29 -2.29 1.85 -11.76
C LEU A 29 -3.08 1.65 -13.06
N LYS A 30 -2.64 2.24 -14.18
CA LYS A 30 -3.39 2.20 -15.45
C LYS A 30 -3.76 0.78 -15.94
N ASP A 31 -2.89 -0.20 -15.66
CA ASP A 31 -3.06 -1.62 -16.05
C ASP A 31 -3.47 -2.50 -14.85
N VAL A 32 -3.69 -1.90 -13.67
CA VAL A 32 -4.15 -2.57 -12.45
C VAL A 32 -5.63 -2.26 -12.25
N HIS A 33 -6.46 -2.93 -13.05
CA HIS A 33 -7.89 -2.58 -13.11
C HIS A 33 -8.65 -2.97 -11.83
N VAL A 34 -9.57 -2.08 -11.45
CA VAL A 34 -10.65 -2.34 -10.49
C VAL A 34 -11.99 -2.38 -11.21
N GLY A 35 -12.86 -3.34 -10.86
CA GLY A 35 -14.16 -3.50 -11.50
C GLY A 35 -14.67 -4.95 -11.50
N THR A 36 -15.65 -5.22 -12.36
CA THR A 36 -16.36 -6.51 -12.42
C THR A 36 -15.86 -7.46 -13.51
N GLY A 37 -15.01 -6.97 -14.42
CA GLY A 37 -14.45 -7.77 -15.51
C GLY A 37 -13.39 -8.78 -15.06
N ASP A 38 -13.19 -9.83 -15.85
CA ASP A 38 -12.27 -10.92 -15.47
C ASP A 38 -10.82 -10.48 -15.36
N HIS A 39 -10.40 -9.51 -16.18
CA HIS A 39 -9.08 -8.91 -16.05
C HIS A 39 -8.90 -8.19 -14.70
N ALA A 40 -9.88 -7.39 -14.27
CA ALA A 40 -9.84 -6.71 -12.98
C ALA A 40 -9.76 -7.72 -11.84
N LYS A 41 -10.62 -8.75 -11.84
CA LYS A 41 -10.58 -9.84 -10.85
C LYS A 41 -9.19 -10.47 -10.78
N GLN A 42 -8.59 -10.76 -11.94
CA GLN A 42 -7.26 -11.38 -11.99
C GLN A 42 -6.16 -10.47 -11.43
N CYS A 43 -6.22 -9.15 -11.64
CA CYS A 43 -5.30 -8.22 -10.99
C CYS A 43 -5.36 -8.33 -9.45
N GLY A 44 -6.56 -8.40 -8.88
CA GLY A 44 -6.74 -8.58 -7.45
C GLY A 44 -6.23 -9.93 -6.93
N ILE A 45 -6.49 -11.01 -7.65
CA ILE A 45 -6.00 -12.36 -7.32
C ILE A 45 -4.47 -12.41 -7.37
N ASP A 46 -3.86 -11.81 -8.40
CA ASP A 46 -2.40 -11.84 -8.57
C ASP A 46 -1.65 -11.11 -7.45
N LEU A 47 -2.22 -10.05 -6.88
CA LEU A 47 -1.66 -9.39 -5.70
C LEU A 47 -1.61 -10.37 -4.51
N TYR A 48 -2.70 -11.08 -4.24
CA TYR A 48 -2.73 -12.07 -3.17
C TYR A 48 -1.84 -13.29 -3.46
N LYS A 49 -1.73 -13.73 -4.72
CA LYS A 49 -0.78 -14.78 -5.09
C LYS A 49 0.65 -14.36 -4.79
N HIS A 50 1.02 -13.13 -5.15
CA HIS A 50 2.34 -12.60 -4.85
C HIS A 50 2.58 -12.49 -3.33
N MET A 51 1.63 -11.93 -2.58
CA MET A 51 1.73 -11.86 -1.12
C MET A 51 1.88 -13.25 -0.50
N PHE A 52 1.03 -14.21 -0.89
CA PHE A 52 1.06 -15.54 -0.29
C PHE A 52 2.35 -16.26 -0.65
N GLU A 53 2.81 -16.21 -1.90
CA GLU A 53 4.03 -16.92 -2.34
C GLU A 53 5.31 -16.35 -1.72
N HIS A 54 5.44 -15.02 -1.61
CA HIS A 54 6.70 -14.35 -1.23
C HIS A 54 6.72 -13.87 0.23
N TYR A 55 5.56 -13.75 0.87
CA TYR A 55 5.39 -13.27 2.26
C TYR A 55 4.53 -14.24 3.09
N PRO A 56 4.97 -15.51 3.27
CA PRO A 56 4.17 -16.55 3.92
C PRO A 56 3.76 -16.22 5.36
N ASP A 57 4.54 -15.41 6.08
CA ASP A 57 4.24 -15.00 7.45
C ASP A 57 2.97 -14.15 7.58
N LEU A 58 2.52 -13.52 6.49
CA LEU A 58 1.28 -12.74 6.46
C LEU A 58 0.04 -13.63 6.33
N ARG A 59 0.19 -14.89 5.89
CA ARG A 59 -0.95 -15.80 5.69
C ARG A 59 -1.70 -16.09 6.99
N LYS A 60 -1.03 -15.98 8.14
CA LYS A 60 -1.64 -16.16 9.47
C LYS A 60 -2.81 -15.21 9.77
N PHE A 61 -2.90 -14.08 9.07
CA PHE A 61 -4.00 -13.12 9.20
C PHE A 61 -5.23 -13.50 8.36
N PHE A 62 -5.13 -14.55 7.53
CA PHE A 62 -6.22 -15.02 6.66
C PHE A 62 -6.79 -16.32 7.19
N LYS A 63 -7.79 -16.20 8.06
CA LYS A 63 -8.42 -17.34 8.74
C LYS A 63 -8.89 -18.45 7.79
N ASN A 64 -8.54 -19.69 8.11
CA ASN A 64 -8.78 -20.91 7.33
C ASN A 64 -8.05 -20.95 5.97
N ARG A 65 -7.07 -20.06 5.75
CA ARG A 65 -6.27 -19.94 4.52
C ARG A 65 -4.78 -19.82 4.81
N GLU A 66 -4.37 -20.12 6.04
CA GLU A 66 -3.02 -19.87 6.56
C GLU A 66 -1.94 -20.67 5.80
N ASN A 67 -2.33 -21.80 5.23
CA ASN A 67 -1.43 -22.69 4.48
C ASN A 67 -1.63 -22.64 2.96
N TYR A 68 -2.39 -21.66 2.45
CA TYR A 68 -2.67 -21.58 1.01
C TYR A 68 -1.41 -21.32 0.19
N THR A 69 -1.35 -21.99 -0.95
CA THR A 69 -0.42 -21.74 -2.04
C THR A 69 -0.99 -20.71 -3.02
N ALA A 70 -0.18 -20.25 -3.97
CA ALA A 70 -0.66 -19.39 -5.05
C ALA A 70 -1.74 -20.08 -5.93
N GLU A 71 -1.73 -21.41 -6.01
CA GLU A 71 -2.76 -22.18 -6.73
C GLU A 71 -4.09 -22.19 -5.97
N ASP A 72 -4.06 -22.31 -4.65
CA ASP A 72 -5.25 -22.24 -3.80
C ASP A 72 -5.89 -20.84 -3.88
N VAL A 73 -5.05 -19.78 -3.82
CA VAL A 73 -5.48 -18.39 -3.99
C VAL A 73 -6.16 -18.17 -5.34
N GLN A 74 -5.63 -18.76 -6.42
CA GLN A 74 -6.19 -18.62 -7.77
C GLN A 74 -7.61 -19.20 -7.89
N LYS A 75 -7.94 -20.23 -7.11
CA LYS A 75 -9.18 -20.99 -7.21
C LYS A 75 -10.26 -20.54 -6.22
N ASP A 76 -9.89 -19.84 -5.15
CA ASP A 76 -10.84 -19.38 -4.12
C ASP A 76 -11.45 -18.01 -4.46
N GLU A 77 -12.78 -17.98 -4.65
CA GLU A 77 -13.55 -16.76 -4.92
C GLU A 77 -13.38 -15.67 -3.84
N PHE A 78 -12.98 -16.04 -2.63
CA PHE A 78 -12.65 -15.09 -1.57
C PHE A 78 -11.62 -14.08 -2.07
N PHE A 79 -10.55 -14.51 -2.75
CA PHE A 79 -9.48 -13.62 -3.21
C PHE A 79 -9.87 -12.82 -4.45
N ALA A 80 -10.84 -13.28 -5.25
CA ALA A 80 -11.43 -12.44 -6.28
C ALA A 80 -12.13 -11.21 -5.67
N LYS A 81 -12.89 -11.41 -4.58
CA LYS A 81 -13.60 -10.32 -3.88
C LYS A 81 -12.64 -9.46 -3.06
N GLN A 82 -11.78 -10.10 -2.27
CA GLN A 82 -10.83 -9.42 -1.38
C GLN A 82 -9.76 -8.68 -2.19
N GLY A 83 -9.28 -9.25 -3.30
CA GLY A 83 -8.38 -8.60 -4.25
C GLY A 83 -8.93 -7.29 -4.80
N GLN A 84 -10.22 -7.25 -5.15
CA GLN A 84 -10.86 -6.00 -5.58
C GLN A 84 -10.97 -4.97 -4.45
N LYS A 85 -11.26 -5.39 -3.22
CA LYS A 85 -11.32 -4.48 -2.07
C LYS A 85 -9.98 -3.80 -1.81
N ILE A 86 -8.88 -4.55 -1.81
CA ILE A 86 -7.54 -3.99 -1.54
C ILE A 86 -7.04 -3.13 -2.69
N LEU A 87 -7.23 -3.54 -3.95
CA LEU A 87 -6.83 -2.72 -5.10
C LEU A 87 -7.61 -1.41 -5.14
N LEU A 88 -8.91 -1.43 -4.85
CA LEU A 88 -9.71 -0.21 -4.75
C LEU A 88 -9.17 0.71 -3.64
N ALA A 89 -8.79 0.17 -2.49
CA ALA A 89 -8.21 0.97 -1.42
C ALA A 89 -6.90 1.66 -1.86
N CYS A 90 -6.02 0.96 -2.58
CA CYS A 90 -4.80 1.56 -3.13
C CYS A 90 -5.11 2.69 -4.13
N HIS A 91 -6.13 2.51 -4.99
CA HIS A 91 -6.56 3.56 -5.94
C HIS A 91 -7.10 4.79 -5.21
N VAL A 92 -7.93 4.60 -4.17
CA VAL A 92 -8.51 5.70 -3.40
C VAL A 92 -7.40 6.47 -2.69
N LEU A 93 -6.50 5.77 -1.98
CA LEU A 93 -5.39 6.40 -1.25
C LEU A 93 -4.53 7.28 -2.16
N CYS A 94 -4.10 6.80 -3.34
CA CYS A 94 -3.32 7.68 -4.22
C CYS A 94 -4.15 8.75 -4.92
N ALA A 95 -5.44 8.52 -5.18
CA ALA A 95 -6.31 9.51 -5.81
C ALA A 95 -6.64 10.69 -4.90
N THR A 96 -6.56 10.51 -3.58
CA THR A 96 -6.88 11.52 -2.57
C THR A 96 -5.67 12.08 -1.85
N VAL A 97 -4.43 11.69 -2.18
CA VAL A 97 -3.22 12.15 -1.46
C VAL A 97 -2.98 13.67 -1.59
N ASP A 98 -3.56 14.31 -2.59
CA ASP A 98 -3.57 15.77 -2.76
C ASP A 98 -4.61 16.49 -1.88
N ASP A 99 -5.51 15.74 -1.25
CA ASP A 99 -6.46 16.18 -0.23
C ASP A 99 -6.25 15.39 1.08
N MET A 100 -5.30 15.86 1.90
CA MET A 100 -4.87 15.15 3.10
C MET A 100 -5.99 14.91 4.13
N GLU A 101 -7.03 15.73 4.16
CA GLU A 101 -8.18 15.51 5.04
C GLU A 101 -8.92 14.23 4.65
N THR A 102 -9.27 14.09 3.37
CA THR A 102 -9.91 12.88 2.83
C THR A 102 -8.98 11.67 2.90
N PHE A 103 -7.68 11.84 2.58
CA PHE A 103 -6.69 10.76 2.68
C PHE A 103 -6.58 10.20 4.10
N ASN A 104 -6.47 11.06 5.11
CA ASN A 104 -6.36 10.64 6.50
C ASN A 104 -7.65 9.96 6.97
N ALA A 105 -8.82 10.56 6.68
CA ALA A 105 -10.11 9.98 7.03
C ALA A 105 -10.29 8.58 6.42
N TYR A 106 -9.90 8.39 5.15
CA TYR A 106 -9.95 7.07 4.52
C TYR A 106 -8.94 6.09 5.12
N SER A 107 -7.75 6.56 5.51
CA SER A 107 -6.73 5.73 6.19
C SER A 107 -7.24 5.23 7.54
N HIS A 108 -7.95 6.07 8.30
CA HIS A 108 -8.59 5.68 9.56
C HIS A 108 -9.69 4.63 9.32
N GLU A 109 -10.56 4.84 8.32
CA GLU A 109 -11.58 3.84 7.94
C GLU A 109 -10.95 2.50 7.52
N VAL A 110 -9.79 2.52 6.84
CA VAL A 110 -9.06 1.28 6.53
C VAL A 110 -8.67 0.54 7.81
N LEU A 111 -8.12 1.23 8.80
CA LEU A 111 -7.77 0.65 10.10
C LEU A 111 -9.01 0.14 10.84
N ASP A 112 -10.06 0.95 11.00
CA ASP A 112 -11.31 0.59 11.68
C ASP A 112 -11.95 -0.67 11.07
N ARG A 113 -11.84 -0.84 9.75
CA ARG A 113 -12.34 -2.04 9.06
C ARG A 113 -11.52 -3.29 9.38
N HIS A 114 -10.21 -3.18 9.61
CA HIS A 114 -9.38 -4.30 10.04
C HIS A 114 -9.67 -4.67 11.49
N GLU A 115 -9.81 -3.68 12.37
CA GLU A 115 -10.16 -3.89 13.79
C GLU A 115 -11.55 -4.52 13.94
N ARG A 116 -12.56 -4.02 13.21
CA ARG A 116 -13.93 -4.57 13.21
C ARG A 116 -13.95 -6.05 12.85
N ASP A 117 -13.09 -6.47 11.93
CA ASP A 117 -13.03 -7.86 11.46
C ASP A 117 -12.00 -8.69 12.28
N HIS A 118 -11.51 -8.16 13.40
CA HIS A 118 -10.53 -8.77 14.32
C HIS A 118 -9.20 -9.15 13.66
N VAL A 119 -8.75 -8.33 12.71
CA VAL A 119 -7.46 -8.47 12.05
C VAL A 119 -6.47 -7.49 12.68
N GLU A 120 -5.83 -7.91 13.77
CA GLU A 120 -4.81 -7.13 14.45
C GLU A 120 -3.44 -7.31 13.76
N LEU A 121 -3.00 -6.27 13.07
CA LEU A 121 -1.71 -6.24 12.40
C LEU A 121 -0.66 -5.57 13.30
N PRO A 122 0.60 -6.03 13.31
CA PRO A 122 1.68 -5.27 13.94
C PRO A 122 1.86 -3.94 13.19
N ALA A 123 2.20 -2.87 13.90
CA ALA A 123 2.37 -1.53 13.30
C ALA A 123 3.31 -1.52 12.07
N SER A 124 4.33 -2.39 12.03
CA SER A 124 5.23 -2.50 10.89
C SER A 124 4.53 -2.96 9.60
N ALA A 125 3.46 -3.78 9.70
CA ALA A 125 2.74 -4.30 8.54
C ALA A 125 2.11 -3.18 7.69
N TRP A 126 1.66 -2.09 8.32
CA TRP A 126 1.13 -0.91 7.62
C TRP A 126 2.18 -0.21 6.76
N THR A 127 3.46 -0.31 7.13
CA THR A 127 4.60 0.21 6.35
C THR A 127 5.11 -0.83 5.35
N ASP A 128 5.22 -2.09 5.77
CA ASP A 128 5.77 -3.18 4.95
C ASP A 128 4.90 -3.52 3.72
N PHE A 129 3.58 -3.29 3.82
CA PHE A 129 2.63 -3.53 2.72
C PHE A 129 3.05 -2.85 1.41
N TRP A 130 3.59 -1.64 1.47
CA TRP A 130 3.91 -0.86 0.28
C TRP A 130 5.04 -1.45 -0.55
N LYS A 131 5.98 -2.15 0.11
CA LYS A 131 7.00 -2.93 -0.58
C LYS A 131 6.36 -4.06 -1.39
N ILE A 132 5.45 -4.82 -0.79
CA ILE A 132 4.71 -5.92 -1.44
C ILE A 132 3.92 -5.39 -2.63
N PHE A 133 3.29 -4.23 -2.47
CA PHE A 133 2.51 -3.62 -3.54
C PHE A 133 3.39 -3.18 -4.71
N ILE A 134 4.53 -2.55 -4.46
CA ILE A 134 5.49 -2.16 -5.51
C ILE A 134 6.02 -3.39 -6.24
N GLU A 135 6.43 -4.45 -5.53
CA GLU A 135 6.89 -5.71 -6.15
C GLU A 135 5.80 -6.37 -7.01
N TYR A 136 4.53 -6.27 -6.61
CA TYR A 136 3.40 -6.67 -7.43
C TYR A 136 3.26 -5.80 -8.69
N LEU A 137 3.38 -4.47 -8.59
CA LEU A 137 3.32 -3.55 -9.73
C LEU A 137 4.45 -3.84 -10.74
N GLU A 138 5.65 -4.17 -10.26
CA GLU A 138 6.79 -4.54 -11.10
C GLU A 138 6.55 -5.80 -11.94
N LYS A 139 5.62 -6.68 -11.53
CA LYS A 139 5.18 -7.83 -12.35
C LYS A 139 4.18 -7.44 -13.44
N LYS A 140 3.56 -6.27 -13.35
CA LYS A 140 2.54 -5.78 -14.29
C LYS A 140 3.12 -4.78 -15.29
N MET A 141 4.07 -3.96 -14.86
CA MET A 141 4.72 -2.93 -15.66
C MET A 141 6.10 -2.58 -15.13
N THR A 142 6.87 -1.83 -15.91
CA THR A 142 8.08 -1.18 -15.39
C THR A 142 7.68 -0.02 -14.49
N VAL A 143 8.13 -0.05 -13.24
CA VAL A 143 7.96 1.03 -12.27
C VAL A 143 9.30 1.74 -12.10
N ASP A 144 9.38 3.02 -12.45
CA ASP A 144 10.61 3.80 -12.29
C ASP A 144 10.84 4.21 -10.81
N GLU A 145 12.08 4.60 -10.49
CA GLU A 145 12.46 4.95 -9.12
C GLU A 145 11.67 6.14 -8.55
N ALA A 146 11.26 7.09 -9.40
CA ALA A 146 10.40 8.20 -8.96
C ALA A 146 9.02 7.70 -8.49
N THR A 147 8.44 6.77 -9.24
CA THR A 147 7.15 6.15 -8.92
C THR A 147 7.24 5.25 -7.68
N LYS A 148 8.34 4.49 -7.52
CA LYS A 148 8.61 3.72 -6.30
C LYS A 148 8.68 4.64 -5.08
N ASN A 149 9.45 5.72 -5.18
CA ASN A 149 9.58 6.70 -4.10
C ASN A 149 8.23 7.34 -3.76
N ALA A 150 7.42 7.68 -4.77
CA ALA A 150 6.07 8.22 -4.55
C ALA A 150 5.17 7.24 -3.78
N TRP A 151 5.18 5.94 -4.12
CA TRP A 151 4.43 4.93 -3.37
C TRP A 151 4.94 4.77 -1.94
N MET A 152 6.25 4.82 -1.72
CA MET A 152 6.82 4.75 -0.38
C MET A 152 6.47 5.99 0.46
N GLU A 153 6.41 7.19 -0.15
CA GLU A 153 5.94 8.39 0.54
C GLU A 153 4.44 8.32 0.89
N ILE A 154 3.58 7.87 -0.05
CA ILE A 154 2.16 7.59 0.26
C ILE A 154 2.06 6.59 1.42
N GLY A 155 2.89 5.56 1.41
CA GLY A 155 2.87 4.54 2.45
C GLY A 155 3.29 5.05 3.83
N LYS A 156 4.27 5.96 3.86
CA LYS A 156 4.67 6.66 5.08
C LYS A 156 3.55 7.57 5.60
N ASP A 157 2.90 8.32 4.72
CA ASP A 157 1.77 9.19 5.09
C ASP A 157 0.61 8.36 5.64
N PHE A 158 0.27 7.24 4.98
CA PHE A 158 -0.74 6.29 5.42
C PHE A 158 -0.42 5.72 6.80
N ALA A 159 0.80 5.18 7.00
CA ALA A 159 1.19 4.61 8.29
C ALA A 159 1.20 5.66 9.42
N THR A 160 1.51 6.92 9.09
CA THR A 160 1.44 8.03 10.05
C THR A 160 -0.01 8.30 10.48
N ALA A 161 -0.96 8.38 9.52
CA ALA A 161 -2.37 8.57 9.82
C ALA A 161 -2.95 7.41 10.64
N VAL A 162 -2.65 6.17 10.25
CA VAL A 162 -3.07 4.95 11.00
C VAL A 162 -2.54 4.98 12.44
N GLY A 163 -1.25 5.27 12.64
CA GLY A 163 -0.67 5.32 13.99
C GLY A 163 -1.23 6.44 14.86
N GLN A 164 -1.61 7.58 14.27
CA GLN A 164 -2.30 8.65 14.98
C GLN A 164 -3.70 8.21 15.43
N HIS A 165 -4.46 7.53 14.56
CA HIS A 165 -5.79 7.02 14.89
C HIS A 165 -5.76 5.95 15.97
N GLU A 166 -4.88 4.95 15.86
CA GLU A 166 -4.65 3.91 16.91
C GLU A 166 -4.39 4.54 18.28
N SER A 167 -3.55 5.59 18.33
CA SER A 167 -3.23 6.28 19.59
C SER A 167 -4.42 7.02 20.21
N SER A 168 -5.38 7.46 19.39
CA SER A 168 -6.56 8.20 19.84
C SER A 168 -7.61 7.31 20.51
N HIS A 169 -7.64 6.02 20.18
CA HIS A 169 -8.53 5.02 20.79
C HIS A 169 -7.97 4.42 22.09
N SER A 170 -6.69 4.70 22.42
CA SER A 170 -5.98 4.14 23.57
C SER A 170 -6.11 4.99 24.86
N HIS A 171 -7.02 5.96 24.89
CA HIS A 171 -7.34 6.84 26.01
C HIS A 171 -8.81 6.71 26.41
#